data_AF-R9IG76-F1
#
_entry.id   AF-R9IG76-F1
#
_cell.length_a   1.000
_cell.length_b   1.000
_cell.length_c   1.000
_cell.angle_alpha   90.00
_cell.angle_beta   90.00
_cell.angle_gamma   90.00
#
_symmetry.space_group_name_H-M   'P 1'
#
loop_
_entity.id
_entity.type
_entity.pdbx_description
1 polymer ?
#
loop_
_entity_poly.entity_id
_entity_poly.type
_entity_poly.pdbx_seq_one_letter_code
_entity_poly.pdbx_strand_id
1 'polypeptide(L)'
;MTTAVSTNENSIDNHVDDHVDKEIRECFSKENPKCFFAFAGAGSGKTKSLIDALSFLDKEYGNDLLLNGKQIVVITYTNAACDEISRRLQYKPIFSVSTIHSFLWELVKNYQKDI
;
A
#
# COMPACT_ATOMS: atom_id res chain seq x y z
N MET A 1 9.22 -32.09 -47.74
CA MET A 1 9.92 -32.00 -46.45
C MET A 1 10.89 -30.82 -46.49
N THR A 2 10.51 -29.64 -46.02
CA THR A 2 11.43 -28.62 -45.44
C THR A 2 10.57 -27.62 -44.64
N THR A 3 11.06 -27.33 -43.44
CA THR A 3 10.44 -26.71 -42.27
C THR A 3 9.98 -25.25 -42.45
N ALA A 4 8.76 -24.95 -42.02
CA ALA A 4 8.33 -23.58 -41.74
C ALA A 4 8.80 -23.19 -40.32
N VAL A 5 9.62 -22.15 -40.23
CA VAL A 5 9.99 -21.52 -38.95
C VAL A 5 8.84 -20.61 -38.55
N SER A 6 8.07 -21.03 -37.56
CA SER A 6 7.16 -20.17 -36.82
C SER A 6 7.93 -19.49 -35.69
N THR A 7 8.27 -18.22 -35.89
CA THR A 7 8.64 -17.30 -34.80
C THR A 7 7.45 -17.14 -33.88
N ASN A 8 7.50 -17.81 -32.72
CA ASN A 8 6.54 -17.61 -31.64
C ASN A 8 7.06 -16.47 -30.77
N GLU A 9 6.41 -15.32 -30.87
CA GLU A 9 6.56 -14.19 -29.94
C GLU A 9 6.12 -14.66 -28.55
N ASN A 10 7.07 -15.02 -27.68
CA ASN A 10 6.79 -15.31 -26.30
C ASN A 10 6.48 -14.00 -25.57
N SER A 11 5.19 -13.78 -25.33
CA SER A 11 4.66 -12.81 -24.37
C SER A 11 5.40 -12.91 -23.04
N ILE A 12 5.99 -11.80 -22.61
CA ILE A 12 6.64 -11.67 -21.31
C ILE A 12 5.57 -11.91 -20.23
N ASP A 13 5.71 -13.02 -19.52
CA ASP A 13 4.86 -13.41 -18.41
C ASP A 13 5.03 -12.42 -17.25
N ASN A 14 3.99 -11.64 -16.97
CA ASN A 14 3.98 -10.59 -15.94
C ASN A 14 3.64 -11.13 -14.53
N HIS A 15 3.62 -12.45 -14.30
CA HIS A 15 3.24 -13.08 -13.02
C HIS A 15 4.39 -13.28 -12.01
N VAL A 16 5.57 -12.70 -12.22
CA VAL A 16 6.70 -12.86 -11.28
C VAL A 16 6.44 -12.23 -9.90
N ASP A 17 5.61 -11.19 -9.84
CA ASP A 17 5.40 -10.40 -8.62
C ASP A 17 4.24 -10.91 -7.73
N ASP A 18 3.39 -11.83 -8.21
CA ASP A 18 2.22 -12.34 -7.46
C ASP A 18 2.62 -12.99 -6.12
N HIS A 19 3.83 -13.55 -6.07
CA HIS A 19 4.38 -14.12 -4.85
C HIS A 19 4.65 -13.05 -3.77
N VAL A 20 5.14 -11.87 -4.18
CA VAL A 20 5.50 -10.78 -3.26
C VAL A 20 4.25 -10.18 -2.62
N ASP A 21 3.20 -9.93 -3.41
CA ASP A 21 1.93 -9.41 -2.88
C ASP A 21 1.28 -10.40 -1.90
N LYS A 22 1.51 -11.71 -2.06
CA LYS A 22 1.09 -12.71 -1.07
C LYS A 22 1.92 -12.62 0.22
N GLU A 23 3.25 -12.53 0.12
CA GLU A 23 4.12 -12.38 1.30
C GLU A 23 3.82 -11.11 2.11
N ILE A 24 3.55 -9.99 1.43
CA ILE A 24 3.14 -8.74 2.08
C ILE A 24 1.85 -8.95 2.87
N ARG A 25 0.86 -9.65 2.31
CA ARG A 25 -0.40 -9.94 3.02
C ARG A 25 -0.19 -10.81 4.26
N GLU A 26 0.69 -11.81 4.18
CA GLU A 26 1.02 -12.68 5.31
C GLU A 26 1.67 -11.90 6.47
N CYS A 27 2.41 -10.83 6.17
CA CYS A 27 2.99 -9.94 7.19
C CYS A 27 1.93 -9.23 8.04
N PHE A 28 0.68 -9.12 7.57
CA PHE A 28 -0.40 -8.48 8.30
C PHE A 28 -1.31 -9.46 9.07
N SER A 29 -0.91 -10.74 9.21
CA SER A 29 -1.71 -11.72 9.95
C SER A 29 -1.98 -11.28 11.40
N LYS A 30 -3.19 -11.54 11.91
CA LYS A 30 -3.56 -11.21 13.29
C LYS A 30 -2.76 -12.00 14.34
N GLU A 31 -2.38 -13.24 14.00
CA GLU A 31 -1.69 -14.15 14.92
C GLU A 31 -0.19 -13.84 15.03
N ASN A 32 0.44 -13.43 13.92
CA ASN A 32 1.88 -13.17 13.87
C ASN A 32 2.20 -12.02 12.89
N PRO A 33 1.93 -10.77 13.29
CA PRO A 33 2.25 -9.62 12.46
C PRO A 33 3.76 -9.43 12.32
N LYS A 34 4.23 -9.05 11.13
CA LYS A 34 5.64 -8.86 10.83
C LYS A 34 5.89 -7.50 10.20
N CYS A 35 6.96 -6.85 10.64
CA CYS A 35 7.51 -5.71 9.92
C CYS A 35 8.32 -6.20 8.72
N PHE A 36 8.27 -5.48 7.61
CA PHE A 36 8.99 -5.83 6.39
C PHE A 36 9.53 -4.59 5.69
N PHE A 37 10.52 -4.81 4.83
CA PHE A 37 11.03 -3.81 3.90
C PHE A 37 10.88 -4.36 2.49
N ALA A 38 10.30 -3.55 1.60
CA ALA A 38 10.15 -3.90 0.19
C ALA A 38 11.21 -3.18 -0.65
N PHE A 39 12.06 -3.95 -1.34
CA PHE A 39 12.98 -3.43 -2.35
C PHE A 39 12.30 -3.45 -3.71
N ALA A 40 12.32 -2.33 -4.42
CA ALA A 40 11.56 -2.21 -5.65
C ALA A 40 12.20 -1.23 -6.64
N GLY A 41 12.52 -1.73 -7.83
CA GLY A 41 13.14 -0.97 -8.91
C GLY A 41 12.22 0.08 -9.53
N ALA A 42 12.75 0.87 -10.47
CA ALA A 42 11.91 1.74 -11.29
C ALA A 42 10.90 0.89 -12.09
N GLY A 43 9.64 1.35 -12.18
CA GLY A 43 8.60 0.65 -12.94
C GLY A 43 8.05 -0.64 -12.31
N SER A 44 8.59 -1.13 -11.19
CA SER A 44 8.21 -2.43 -10.59
C SER A 44 6.86 -2.43 -9.85
N GLY A 45 5.93 -1.53 -10.17
CA GLY A 45 4.60 -1.56 -9.57
C GLY A 45 4.49 -1.12 -8.10
N LYS A 46 5.50 -0.51 -7.47
CA LYS A 46 5.49 -0.05 -6.05
C LYS A 46 4.16 0.50 -5.55
N THR A 47 3.62 1.49 -6.27
CA THR A 47 2.36 2.15 -5.90
C THR A 47 1.17 1.21 -6.06
N LYS A 48 1.18 0.32 -7.06
CA LYS A 48 0.13 -0.69 -7.25
C LYS A 48 0.15 -1.68 -6.07
N SER A 49 1.28 -2.30 -5.75
CA SER A 49 1.39 -3.23 -4.62
C SER A 49 1.00 -2.60 -3.29
N LEU A 50 1.34 -1.33 -3.04
CA LEU A 50 0.88 -0.61 -1.84
C LEU A 50 -0.65 -0.50 -1.80
N ILE A 51 -1.30 -0.12 -2.90
CA ILE A 51 -2.75 0.01 -2.97
C ILE A 51 -3.44 -1.35 -2.85
N ASP A 52 -2.88 -2.40 -3.44
CA ASP A 52 -3.42 -3.76 -3.36
C ASP A 52 -3.34 -4.29 -1.91
N ALA A 53 -2.22 -4.04 -1.23
CA ALA A 53 -2.07 -4.37 0.20
C ALA A 53 -3.05 -3.60 1.08
N LEU A 54 -3.19 -2.28 0.89
CA LEU A 54 -4.15 -1.47 1.66
C LEU A 54 -5.60 -1.89 1.38
N SER A 55 -5.93 -2.22 0.14
CA SER A 55 -7.27 -2.70 -0.25
C SER A 55 -7.58 -4.07 0.38
N PHE A 56 -6.59 -4.95 0.51
CA PHE A 56 -6.70 -6.17 1.29
C PHE A 56 -6.98 -5.87 2.77
N LEU A 57 -6.23 -4.96 3.38
CA LEU A 57 -6.43 -4.58 4.80
C LEU A 57 -7.82 -3.96 5.05
N ASP A 58 -8.32 -3.14 4.14
CA ASP A 58 -9.70 -2.63 4.20
C ASP A 58 -10.71 -3.76 4.19
N LYS A 59 -10.57 -4.71 3.27
CA LYS A 59 -11.48 -5.85 3.18
C LYS A 59 -11.47 -6.72 4.44
N GLU A 60 -10.29 -7.02 4.98
CA GLU A 60 -10.14 -7.95 6.11
C GLU A 60 -10.38 -7.29 7.47
N TYR A 61 -10.00 -6.02 7.62
CA TYR A 61 -9.96 -5.34 8.93
C TYR A 61 -10.75 -4.02 8.95
N GLY A 62 -11.21 -3.49 7.82
CA GLY A 62 -11.81 -2.17 7.72
C GLY A 62 -13.01 -1.96 8.66
N ASN A 63 -13.92 -2.93 8.75
CA ASN A 63 -15.07 -2.87 9.66
C ASN A 63 -14.64 -2.81 11.14
N ASP A 64 -13.68 -3.66 11.54
CA ASP A 64 -13.18 -3.67 12.91
C ASP A 64 -12.45 -2.37 13.25
N LEU A 65 -11.65 -1.85 12.32
CA LEU A 65 -10.98 -0.57 12.47
C LEU A 65 -11.99 0.58 12.66
N LEU A 66 -13.04 0.65 11.84
CA LEU A 66 -14.09 1.66 11.96
C LEU A 66 -14.81 1.59 13.31
N LEU A 67 -15.24 0.39 13.71
CA LEU A 67 -15.97 0.19 14.98
C LEU A 67 -15.13 0.58 16.20
N ASN A 68 -13.82 0.44 16.11
CA ASN A 68 -12.89 0.79 17.17
C ASN A 68 -12.27 2.20 17.03
N GLY A 69 -12.71 2.99 16.04
CA GLY A 69 -12.17 4.33 15.79
C GLY A 69 -10.68 4.34 15.44
N LYS A 70 -10.18 3.26 14.83
CA LYS A 70 -8.78 3.09 14.40
C LYS A 70 -8.62 3.36 12.92
N GLN A 71 -7.44 3.80 12.53
CA GLN A 71 -7.07 4.07 11.14
C GLN A 71 -5.73 3.43 10.79
N ILE A 72 -5.54 3.10 9.51
CA ILE A 72 -4.26 2.75 8.92
C ILE A 72 -3.61 4.05 8.46
N VAL A 73 -2.42 4.35 9.00
CA VAL A 73 -1.64 5.54 8.64
C VAL A 73 -0.72 5.22 7.47
N VAL A 74 -0.80 6.01 6.40
CA VAL A 74 0.08 5.92 5.23
C VAL A 74 0.90 7.19 5.13
N ILE A 75 2.21 7.07 5.36
CA ILE A 75 3.14 8.20 5.36
C ILE A 75 3.85 8.27 4.01
N THR A 76 3.78 9.42 3.35
CA THR A 76 4.47 9.66 2.08
C THR A 76 5.41 10.87 2.16
N TYR A 77 6.28 11.04 1.17
CA TYR A 77 7.25 12.13 1.16
C TYR A 77 6.66 13.48 0.69
N THR A 78 5.61 13.47 -0.14
CA THR A 78 5.10 14.70 -0.77
C THR A 78 3.58 14.74 -0.72
N ASN A 79 3.01 15.96 -0.69
CA ASN A 79 1.56 16.14 -0.75
C ASN A 79 0.95 15.57 -2.04
N ALA A 80 1.64 15.69 -3.18
CA ALA A 80 1.18 15.09 -4.43
C ALA A 80 1.05 13.56 -4.33
N ALA A 81 1.96 12.89 -3.60
CA ALA A 81 1.83 11.46 -3.33
C ALA A 81 0.68 11.16 -2.35
N CYS A 82 0.47 12.00 -1.33
CA CYS A 82 -0.70 11.89 -0.46
C CYS A 82 -2.01 11.94 -1.28
N ASP A 83 -2.13 12.91 -2.19
CA ASP A 83 -3.33 13.09 -3.01
C ASP A 83 -3.54 11.90 -3.95
N GLU A 84 -2.49 11.42 -4.61
CA GLU A 84 -2.53 10.25 -5.49
C GLU A 84 -3.01 8.99 -4.74
N ILE A 85 -2.43 8.71 -3.57
CA ILE A 85 -2.78 7.54 -2.76
C ILE A 85 -4.20 7.68 -2.20
N SER A 86 -4.55 8.85 -1.66
CA SER A 86 -5.89 9.10 -1.12
C SER A 86 -6.98 8.92 -2.18
N ARG A 87 -6.73 9.42 -3.39
CA ARG A 87 -7.64 9.24 -4.54
C ARG A 87 -7.83 7.77 -4.88
N ARG A 88 -6.74 6.99 -4.93
CA ARG A 88 -6.82 5.54 -5.22
C ARG A 88 -7.54 4.75 -4.12
N LEU A 89 -7.41 5.18 -2.87
CA LEU A 89 -8.13 4.63 -1.71
C LEU A 89 -9.56 5.19 -1.56
N GLN A 90 -10.01 6.01 -2.51
CA GLN A 90 -11.35 6.63 -2.52
C GLN A 90 -11.66 7.43 -1.24
N TYR A 91 -10.62 8.00 -0.62
CA TYR A 91 -10.75 8.80 0.61
C TYR A 91 -11.50 8.07 1.74
N LYS A 92 -11.41 6.73 1.80
CA LYS A 92 -12.07 5.95 2.84
C LYS A 92 -11.56 6.38 4.23
N PRO A 93 -12.47 6.58 5.22
CA PRO A 93 -12.11 7.13 6.53
C PRO A 93 -11.23 6.23 7.37
N ILE A 94 -11.05 4.95 7.01
CA ILE A 94 -10.09 4.06 7.67
C ILE A 94 -8.64 4.39 7.33
N PHE A 95 -8.36 5.22 6.32
CA PHE A 95 -7.02 5.58 5.92
C PHE A 95 -6.72 7.02 6.31
N SER A 96 -5.58 7.24 6.94
CA SER A 96 -4.99 8.56 7.18
C SER A 96 -3.72 8.69 6.34
N VAL A 97 -3.81 9.40 5.22
CA VAL A 97 -2.69 9.57 4.29
C VAL A 97 -2.10 10.95 4.49
N SER A 98 -0.81 11.02 4.81
CA SER A 98 -0.17 12.30 5.14
C SER A 98 1.33 12.27 4.88
N THR A 99 1.96 13.45 4.87
CA THR A 99 3.41 13.51 5.01
C THR A 99 3.80 13.25 6.45
N ILE A 100 5.06 12.88 6.69
CA ILE A 100 5.55 12.73 8.07
C ILE A 100 5.39 14.01 8.89
N HIS A 101 5.55 15.18 8.28
CA HIS A 101 5.36 16.47 8.95
C HIS A 101 3.90 16.69 9.37
N SER A 102 2.96 16.44 8.45
CA SER A 102 1.53 16.57 8.75
C SER A 102 1.08 15.57 9.80
N PHE A 103 1.54 14.32 9.72
CA PHE A 103 1.25 13.29 10.72
C PHE A 103 1.73 13.70 12.12
N LEU A 104 2.99 14.13 12.24
CA LEU A 104 3.56 14.54 13.51
C LEU A 104 2.86 15.78 14.08
N TRP A 105 2.51 16.76 13.23
CA TRP A 105 1.76 17.94 13.64
C TRP A 105 0.41 17.56 14.26
N GLU A 106 -0.35 16.67 13.62
CA GLU A 106 -1.65 16.20 14.14
C GLU A 106 -1.54 15.55 15.52
N LEU A 107 -0.43 14.85 15.81
CA LEU A 107 -0.19 14.26 17.12
C LEU A 107 0.11 15.29 18.20
N VAL A 108 0.85 16.36 17.88
CA VAL A 108 1.37 17.29 18.90
C VAL A 108 0.56 18.58 19.05
N LYS A 109 -0.25 18.97 18.05
CA LYS A 109 -0.93 20.28 18.01
C LYS A 109 -1.81 20.57 19.23
N ASN A 110 -2.42 19.54 19.83
CA ASN A 110 -3.32 19.69 20.98
C ASN A 110 -2.57 19.77 22.33
N TYR A 111 -1.24 19.62 22.32
CA TYR A 111 -0.40 19.65 23.52
C TYR A 111 0.38 20.96 23.66
N GLN A 112 0.05 21.97 22.84
CA GLN A 112 0.61 23.30 23.01
C GLN A 112 -0.03 23.96 24.23
N LYS A 113 0.78 24.33 25.22
CA LYS A 113 0.33 25.14 26.36
C LYS A 113 -0.03 26.53 25.84
N ASP A 114 -1.22 27.01 26.20
CA ASP A 114 -1.52 28.44 26.07
C ASP A 114 -0.45 29.25 26.81
N ILE A 115 0.13 30.22 26.12
CA ILE A 115 1.10 31.19 26.67
C ILE A 115 0.35 32.45 27.06
#